data_AF-A0A949AM94-F1
#
_entry.id   AF-A0A949AM94-F1
#
_cell.length_a   1.000
_cell.length_b   1.000
_cell.length_c   1.000
_cell.angle_alpha   90.00
_cell.angle_beta   90.00
_cell.angle_gamma   90.00
#
_symmetry.space_group_name_H-M   'P 1'
#
loop_
_entity.id
_entity.type
_entity.pdbx_description
1 polymer ?
#
loop_
_entity_poly.entity_id
_entity_poly.type
_entity_poly.pdbx_seq_one_letter_code
_entity_poly.pdbx_strand_id
1 'polypeptide(L)'
;MPALYWENGLIKMPFRVWRSPTKRRIPRLLIEGRAKEVLVKLSLKENTFTFEETLVASDSLKDITNKYRLENYNNRFLFPALIGRWDFLDYIKYHPIYIFSIGKDYYFTCSEFGDGPKELPEDWYKKSLTEI
;
A
#
# COMPACT_ATOMS: atom_id res chain seq x y z
N MET A 1 -11.24 16.99 -3.05
CA MET A 1 -10.35 15.80 -3.05
C MET A 1 -8.92 16.30 -2.92
N PRO A 2 -8.01 15.65 -2.17
CA PRO A 2 -6.59 16.01 -2.25
C PRO A 2 -6.14 15.86 -3.71
N ALA A 3 -5.48 16.88 -4.24
CA ALA A 3 -5.04 16.89 -5.64
C ALA A 3 -3.90 15.88 -5.80
N LEU A 4 -4.05 14.98 -6.78
CA LEU A 4 -2.96 14.12 -7.24
C LEU A 4 -1.95 15.01 -7.98
N TYR A 5 -0.66 14.76 -7.78
CA TYR A 5 0.38 15.49 -8.49
C TYR A 5 1.56 14.57 -8.81
N TRP A 6 2.28 14.93 -9.86
CA TRP A 6 3.49 14.24 -10.29
C TRP A 6 4.71 14.96 -9.74
N GLU A 7 5.67 14.22 -9.19
CA GLU A 7 6.93 14.78 -8.72
C GLU A 7 8.04 13.74 -8.88
N ASN A 8 9.11 14.08 -9.60
CA ASN A 8 10.26 13.21 -9.87
C ASN A 8 9.88 11.84 -10.46
N GLY A 9 8.91 11.79 -11.39
CA GLY A 9 8.44 10.55 -12.00
C GLY A 9 7.51 9.71 -11.12
N LEU A 10 7.20 10.18 -9.90
CA LEU A 10 6.33 9.50 -8.95
C LEU A 10 4.96 10.17 -8.91
N ILE A 11 3.90 9.38 -8.74
CA ILE A 11 2.58 9.93 -8.45
C ILE A 11 2.46 10.09 -6.93
N LYS A 12 2.11 11.30 -6.50
CA LYS A 12 1.91 11.65 -5.10
C LYS A 12 0.45 11.95 -4.82
N MET A 13 -0.03 11.40 -3.71
CA MET A 13 -1.37 11.64 -3.20
C MET A 13 -1.29 12.11 -1.75
N PRO A 14 -1.64 13.38 -1.47
CA PRO A 14 -1.74 13.85 -0.10
C PRO A 14 -2.70 12.97 0.70
N PHE A 15 -2.19 12.44 1.78
CA PHE A 15 -2.89 11.67 2.78
C PHE A 15 -3.29 12.60 3.94
N ARG A 16 -4.52 12.47 4.42
CA ARG A 16 -4.93 13.06 5.70
C ARG A 16 -5.24 11.91 6.62
N VAL A 17 -4.74 11.91 7.86
CA VAL A 17 -4.88 10.80 8.82
C VAL A 17 -6.30 10.20 8.81
N TRP A 18 -6.36 8.89 8.56
CA TRP A 18 -7.59 8.14 8.35
C TRP A 18 -8.13 7.55 9.66
N ARG A 19 -8.94 8.30 10.39
CA ARG A 19 -9.63 7.80 11.60
C ARG A 19 -10.76 6.77 11.33
N SER A 20 -10.99 6.33 10.09
CA SER A 20 -12.13 5.46 9.72
C SER A 20 -11.77 4.49 8.60
N PRO A 21 -12.33 3.27 8.58
CA PRO A 21 -12.20 2.30 7.49
C PRO A 21 -12.56 2.88 6.11
N THR A 22 -13.54 3.79 6.07
CA THR A 22 -13.96 4.48 4.85
C THR A 22 -12.85 5.31 4.22
N LYS A 23 -11.86 5.67 5.02
CA LYS A 23 -10.75 6.47 4.60
C LYS A 23 -9.58 5.60 4.10
N ARG A 24 -9.47 4.30 4.45
CA ARG A 24 -8.48 3.31 3.93
C ARG A 24 -8.55 2.98 2.44
N ARG A 25 -8.98 3.94 1.63
CA ARG A 25 -9.36 3.75 0.25
C ARG A 25 -8.45 4.55 -0.66
N ILE A 26 -7.93 3.89 -1.67
CA ILE A 26 -7.17 4.56 -2.72
C ILE A 26 -7.91 4.50 -4.05
N PRO A 27 -7.84 5.58 -4.88
CA PRO A 27 -8.48 5.58 -6.19
C PRO A 27 -7.96 4.42 -7.04
N ARG A 28 -8.89 3.64 -7.63
CA ARG A 28 -8.52 2.55 -8.55
C ARG A 28 -7.65 3.04 -9.70
N LEU A 29 -7.90 4.25 -10.21
CA LEU A 29 -7.14 4.88 -11.30
C LEU A 29 -5.62 4.86 -11.10
N LEU A 30 -5.13 4.86 -9.86
CA LEU A 30 -3.68 4.88 -9.57
C LEU A 30 -3.02 3.51 -9.72
N ILE A 31 -3.81 2.44 -9.82
CA ILE A 31 -3.35 1.04 -9.75
C ILE A 31 -3.89 0.25 -10.94
N GLU A 32 -5.14 0.49 -11.29
CA GLU A 32 -5.89 -0.22 -12.31
C GLU A 32 -5.32 0.09 -13.69
N GLY A 33 -4.50 -0.85 -14.19
CA GLY A 33 -3.73 -0.71 -15.42
C GLY A 33 -2.28 -1.10 -15.12
N ARG A 34 -1.57 -0.24 -14.39
CA ARG A 34 -0.15 -0.46 -14.06
C ARG A 34 0.11 -1.71 -13.24
N ALA A 35 -0.73 -1.99 -12.25
CA ALA A 35 -0.61 -3.21 -11.47
C ALA A 35 -0.87 -4.50 -12.26
N LYS A 36 -1.34 -4.43 -13.52
CA LYS A 36 -1.40 -5.59 -14.43
C LYS A 36 -0.11 -5.81 -15.21
N GLU A 37 0.69 -4.77 -15.36
CA GLU A 37 1.94 -4.79 -16.12
C GLU A 37 3.12 -5.02 -15.18
N VAL A 38 3.21 -4.19 -14.14
CA VAL A 38 4.33 -4.13 -13.21
C VAL A 38 3.85 -4.12 -11.76
N LEU A 39 4.75 -4.49 -10.86
CA LEU A 39 4.56 -4.33 -9.43
C LEU A 39 4.63 -2.84 -9.09
N VAL A 40 3.60 -2.31 -8.45
CA VAL A 40 3.50 -0.91 -8.03
C VAL A 40 3.86 -0.82 -6.55
N LYS A 41 4.96 -0.14 -6.24
CA LYS A 41 5.38 0.11 -4.87
C LYS A 41 4.62 1.32 -4.32
N LEU A 42 3.97 1.12 -3.19
CA LEU A 42 3.26 2.15 -2.44
C LEU A 42 3.98 2.39 -1.13
N SER A 43 4.37 3.65 -0.90
CA SER A 43 5.01 4.09 0.35
C SER A 43 4.25 5.26 0.95
N LEU A 44 4.24 5.39 2.27
CA LEU A 44 3.70 6.57 2.96
C LEU A 44 4.84 7.32 3.63
N LYS A 45 5.15 8.53 3.14
CA LYS A 45 6.11 9.41 3.80
C LYS A 45 5.37 10.62 4.34
N GLU A 46 5.55 10.87 5.64
CA GLU A 46 4.84 11.91 6.38
C GLU A 46 3.33 11.76 6.22
N ASN A 47 2.73 12.56 5.34
CA ASN A 47 1.32 12.54 5.01
C ASN A 47 1.09 12.49 3.50
N THR A 48 1.95 11.77 2.76
CA THR A 48 1.83 11.64 1.31
C THR A 48 2.10 10.20 0.88
N PHE A 49 1.10 9.59 0.24
CA PHE A 49 1.30 8.33 -0.46
C PHE A 49 2.09 8.60 -1.75
N THR A 50 3.08 7.76 -1.97
CA THR A 50 3.92 7.77 -3.17
C THR A 50 3.73 6.45 -3.90
N PHE A 51 3.39 6.54 -5.18
CA PHE A 51 3.23 5.41 -6.08
C PHE A 51 4.41 5.39 -7.04
N GLU A 52 5.13 4.28 -7.06
CA GLU A 52 6.33 4.04 -7.84
C GLU A 52 6.13 2.77 -8.66
N GLU A 53 6.29 2.86 -9.98
CA GLU A 53 6.31 1.69 -10.87
C GLU A 53 7.67 1.01 -10.75
N THR A 54 7.70 -0.30 -10.56
CA THR A 54 8.96 -1.06 -10.51
C THR A 54 9.25 -1.73 -11.85
N LEU A 55 10.44 -2.34 -11.99
CA LEU A 55 10.81 -3.14 -13.16
C LEU A 55 10.32 -4.61 -13.07
N VAL A 56 9.64 -4.98 -11.98
CA VAL A 56 9.17 -6.35 -11.75
C VAL A 56 7.81 -6.53 -12.40
N ALA A 57 7.69 -7.48 -13.33
CA ALA A 57 6.42 -7.77 -13.98
C ALA A 57 5.40 -8.36 -13.00
N SER A 58 4.13 -7.96 -13.07
CA SER A 58 3.09 -8.50 -12.18
C SER A 58 2.93 -10.03 -12.34
N ASP A 59 3.13 -10.52 -13.55
CA ASP A 59 2.99 -11.92 -13.89
C ASP A 59 4.07 -12.83 -13.29
N SER A 60 5.24 -12.30 -12.93
CA SER A 60 6.29 -13.08 -12.26
C SER A 60 5.99 -13.35 -10.78
N LEU A 61 4.93 -12.73 -10.24
CA LEU A 61 4.55 -12.78 -8.83
C LEU A 61 3.35 -13.70 -8.56
N LYS A 62 2.91 -14.47 -9.57
CA LYS A 62 1.74 -15.36 -9.48
C LYS A 62 1.86 -16.36 -8.32
N ASP A 63 3.06 -16.88 -8.09
CA ASP A 63 3.32 -17.95 -7.11
C ASP A 63 3.68 -17.45 -5.70
N ILE A 64 3.64 -16.12 -5.47
CA ILE A 64 3.88 -15.58 -4.12
C ILE A 64 2.82 -16.08 -3.15
N THR A 65 3.28 -16.58 -2.00
CA THR A 65 2.48 -17.15 -0.93
C THR A 65 1.85 -16.08 -0.03
N ASN A 66 2.62 -15.07 0.39
CA ASN A 66 2.12 -13.99 1.25
C ASN A 66 1.58 -12.81 0.42
N LYS A 67 0.40 -13.03 -0.18
CA LYS A 67 -0.36 -11.97 -0.85
C LYS A 67 -1.74 -11.82 -0.25
N TYR A 68 -2.18 -10.58 -0.14
CA TYR A 68 -3.45 -10.19 0.43
C TYR A 68 -4.30 -9.55 -0.66
N ARG A 69 -5.51 -10.08 -0.90
CA ARG A 69 -6.40 -9.55 -1.93
C ARG A 69 -6.89 -8.16 -1.54
N LEU A 70 -6.86 -7.23 -2.47
CA LEU A 70 -7.45 -5.91 -2.31
C LEU A 70 -8.96 -6.00 -2.54
N GLU A 71 -9.72 -5.48 -1.58
CA GLU A 71 -11.17 -5.43 -1.69
C GLU A 71 -11.60 -4.22 -2.51
N ASN A 72 -12.61 -4.41 -3.35
CA ASN A 72 -13.23 -3.32 -4.11
C ASN A 72 -14.39 -2.73 -3.30
N TYR A 73 -14.32 -1.42 -3.05
CA TYR A 73 -15.41 -0.66 -2.44
C TYR A 73 -15.61 0.65 -3.19
N ASN A 74 -16.77 0.79 -3.84
CA ASN A 74 -17.21 2.05 -4.46
C ASN A 74 -16.15 2.67 -5.41
N ASN A 75 -15.67 1.87 -6.38
CA ASN A 75 -14.58 2.20 -7.32
C ASN A 75 -13.24 2.61 -6.67
N ARG A 76 -12.99 2.12 -5.45
CA ARG A 76 -11.72 2.26 -4.76
C ARG A 76 -11.23 0.91 -4.26
N PHE A 77 -9.91 0.77 -4.14
CA PHE A 77 -9.35 -0.35 -3.40
C PHE A 77 -9.34 -0.01 -1.92
N LEU A 78 -9.80 -0.95 -1.11
CA LEU A 78 -9.78 -0.87 0.34
C LEU A 78 -8.57 -1.67 0.85
N PHE A 79 -7.69 -0.99 1.58
CA PHE A 79 -6.64 -1.66 2.33
C PHE A 79 -7.19 -2.26 3.62
N PRO A 80 -6.60 -3.39 4.07
CA PRO A 80 -7.01 -4.01 5.30
C PRO A 80 -6.76 -3.08 6.49
N ALA A 81 -7.45 -3.37 7.59
CA ALA A 81 -7.24 -2.65 8.83
C ALA A 81 -5.87 -2.94 9.44
N LEU A 82 -5.49 -4.22 9.37
CA LEU A 82 -4.30 -4.74 10.00
C LEU A 82 -3.48 -5.53 8.98
N ILE A 83 -2.18 -5.50 9.17
CA ILE A 83 -1.23 -6.41 8.55
C ILE A 83 -0.59 -7.20 9.69
N GLY A 84 -0.94 -8.49 9.81
CA GLY A 84 -0.59 -9.27 10.99
C GLY A 84 -1.18 -8.63 12.27
N ARG A 85 -0.31 -8.23 13.20
CA ARG A 85 -0.69 -7.56 14.47
C ARG A 85 -0.63 -6.03 14.42
N TRP A 86 -0.26 -5.45 13.28
CA TRP A 86 0.05 -4.02 13.16
C TRP A 86 -1.06 -3.25 12.45
N ASP A 87 -1.28 -1.99 12.85
CA ASP A 87 -2.08 -1.06 12.06
C ASP A 87 -1.43 -0.87 10.68
N PHE A 88 -2.24 -0.97 9.62
CA PHE A 88 -1.77 -0.90 8.24
C PHE A 88 -1.03 0.41 7.94
N LEU A 89 -1.51 1.54 8.49
CA LEU A 89 -0.92 2.85 8.21
C LEU A 89 0.42 3.01 8.92
N ASP A 90 0.52 2.48 10.13
CA ASP A 90 1.80 2.46 10.82
C ASP A 90 2.78 1.54 10.10
N TYR A 91 2.34 0.36 9.65
CA TYR A 91 3.17 -0.52 8.83
C TYR A 91 3.74 0.20 7.61
N ILE A 92 2.89 0.85 6.82
CA ILE A 92 3.30 1.45 5.54
C ILE A 92 4.17 2.71 5.66
N LYS A 93 4.22 3.34 6.84
CA LYS A 93 5.17 4.43 7.13
C LYS A 93 6.62 3.94 7.19
N TYR A 94 6.83 2.69 7.62
CA TYR A 94 8.16 2.11 7.79
C TYR A 94 8.51 1.13 6.68
N HIS A 95 7.51 0.43 6.14
CA HIS A 95 7.69 -0.62 5.15
C HIS A 95 6.80 -0.35 3.94
N PRO A 96 7.35 -0.18 2.73
CA PRO A 96 6.52 -0.09 1.53
C PRO A 96 5.69 -1.37 1.37
N ILE A 97 4.51 -1.23 0.76
CA ILE A 97 3.78 -2.38 0.24
C ILE A 97 3.90 -2.39 -1.27
N TYR A 98 3.62 -3.53 -1.87
CA TYR A 98 3.68 -3.69 -3.31
C TYR A 98 2.38 -4.25 -3.83
N ILE A 99 1.86 -3.66 -4.90
CA ILE A 99 0.53 -3.92 -5.44
C ILE A 99 0.68 -4.47 -6.86
N PHE A 100 -0.04 -5.55 -7.13
CA PHE A 100 -0.01 -6.23 -8.42
C PHE A 100 -1.34 -6.92 -8.69
N SER A 101 -1.50 -7.43 -9.90
CA SER A 101 -2.70 -8.10 -10.37
C SER A 101 -2.35 -9.53 -10.75
N ILE A 102 -3.26 -10.46 -10.43
CA ILE A 102 -3.27 -11.82 -10.98
C ILE A 102 -4.63 -12.04 -11.61
N GLY A 103 -4.66 -12.20 -12.93
CA GLY A 103 -5.91 -12.32 -13.68
C GLY A 103 -6.77 -11.06 -13.55
N LYS A 104 -7.94 -11.19 -12.93
CA LYS A 104 -8.89 -10.07 -12.70
C LYS A 104 -8.77 -9.44 -11.31
N ASP A 105 -7.97 -10.05 -10.44
CA ASP A 105 -7.88 -9.70 -9.03
C ASP A 105 -6.60 -8.92 -8.73
N TYR A 106 -6.71 -8.00 -7.77
CA TYR A 106 -5.61 -7.17 -7.30
C TYR A 106 -5.19 -7.62 -5.92
N TYR A 107 -3.89 -7.59 -5.68
CA TYR A 107 -3.26 -8.06 -4.46
C TYR A 107 -2.24 -7.04 -3.99
N PHE A 108 -1.94 -7.08 -2.70
CA PHE A 108 -0.74 -6.46 -2.17
C PHE A 108 0.11 -7.46 -1.38
N THR A 109 1.41 -7.20 -1.32
CA THR A 109 2.40 -7.94 -0.54
C THR A 109 3.26 -6.97 0.28
N CYS A 110 3.84 -7.48 1.36
CA CYS A 110 4.71 -6.76 2.29
C CYS A 110 6.18 -6.74 1.86
N SER A 111 6.55 -7.52 0.85
CA SER A 111 7.87 -7.49 0.23
C SER A 111 7.77 -7.74 -1.28
N GLU A 112 8.78 -7.30 -2.03
CA GLU A 112 8.87 -7.50 -3.49
C GLU A 112 8.78 -8.98 -3.89
N PHE A 113 9.18 -9.87 -2.98
CA PHE A 113 9.28 -11.32 -3.23
C PHE A 113 8.30 -12.16 -2.41
N GLY A 114 7.37 -11.53 -1.69
CA GLY A 114 6.32 -12.27 -0.99
C GLY A 114 6.69 -12.75 0.40
N ASP A 115 7.62 -12.08 1.06
CA ASP A 115 7.87 -12.28 2.48
C ASP A 115 6.68 -11.78 3.30
N GLY A 116 6.52 -12.35 4.49
CA GLY A 116 5.52 -11.88 5.44
C GLY A 116 5.79 -10.46 5.93
N PRO A 117 4.87 -9.90 6.73
CA PRO A 117 5.05 -8.59 7.34
C PRO A 117 6.35 -8.53 8.14
N LYS A 118 7.15 -7.49 7.90
CA LYS A 118 8.37 -7.24 8.70
C LYS A 118 8.00 -6.63 10.05
N GLU A 119 8.84 -6.87 11.07
CA GLU A 119 8.65 -6.21 12.36
C GLU A 119 8.85 -4.70 12.26
N LEU A 120 8.13 -3.94 13.08
CA LEU A 120 8.35 -2.50 13.22
C LEU A 120 9.58 -2.25 14.10
N PRO A 121 10.31 -1.14 13.90
CA PRO A 121 11.41 -0.75 14.79
C PRO A 121 10.96 -0.66 16.25
N GLU A 122 11.80 -1.07 17.21
CA GLU A 122 11.49 -1.08 18.65
C GLU A 122 11.01 0.27 19.19
N ASP A 123 11.46 1.37 18.56
CA ASP A 123 11.09 2.75 18.91
C ASP A 123 9.61 3.08 18.69
N TRP A 124 8.86 2.22 17.98
CA TRP A 124 7.44 2.39 17.71
C TRP A 124 6.60 2.46 18.99
N TYR A 125 6.88 1.60 19.98
CA TYR A 125 6.14 1.58 21.25
C TYR A 125 6.25 2.89 22.03
N LYS A 126 7.35 3.62 21.87
CA LYS A 126 7.60 4.87 22.62
C LYS A 126 6.77 6.04 22.09
N LYS A 127 6.49 6.08 20.78
CA LYS A 127 5.71 7.15 20.13
C LYS A 127 4.20 6.97 20.28
N SER A 128 3.69 5.75 20.20
CA SER A 128 2.24 5.49 20.31
C SER A 128 1.67 5.74 21.72
N LEU A 129 2.52 5.72 22.75
CA LEU A 129 2.14 6.01 24.14
C LEU A 129 2.24 7.49 24.53
N THR A 130 2.89 8.33 23.72
CA THR A 130 3.04 9.77 24.00
C THR A 130 2.03 10.65 23.28
N GLU A 131 1.23 10.09 22.36
CA GLU A 131 0.18 10.81 21.61
C GLU A 131 -1.27 10.49 22.08
N ILE A 132 -1.45 10.00 23.32
CA ILE A 132 -2.76 9.83 23.97
C ILE A 132 -3.03 10.98 24.94
#